data_AF-A0A2S8FYI6-F1
#
_entry.id   AF-A0A2S8FYI6-F1
#
_cell.length_a   1.000
_cell.length_b   1.000
_cell.length_c   1.000
_cell.angle_alpha   90.00
_cell.angle_beta   90.00
_cell.angle_gamma   90.00
#
_symmetry.space_group_name_H-M   'P 1'
#
loop_
_entity.id
_entity.type
_entity.pdbx_description
1 polymer ?
#
loop_
_entity_poly.entity_id
_entity_poly.type
_entity_poly.pdbx_seq_one_letter_code
_entity_poly.pdbx_strand_id
1 'polypeptide(L)'
;MLREISCPDCHWHRLVATGEKLRLLHQVGMLRREENPDSAIIEELFERNGSKLVCGECGRVGLRIDYPRDDEEDWGDGRVCEQCRKTIPAERLEIFPDTKICVACQQKDDDGEDDTMPDYCPKCGEIMTSGTSRGGGLTRYRIRCPRCG
;
A
#
# COMPACT_ATOMS: atom_id res chain seq x y z
N MET A 1 -9.51 23.52 6.59
CA MET A 1 -8.13 23.10 6.93
C MET A 1 -7.56 22.29 5.77
N LEU A 2 -6.25 22.25 5.52
CA LEU A 2 -5.70 21.33 4.50
C LEU A 2 -5.63 19.90 5.04
N ARG A 3 -5.84 18.91 4.19
CA ARG A 3 -5.64 17.48 4.48
C ARG A 3 -4.78 16.87 3.40
N GLU A 4 -4.00 15.85 3.72
CA GLU A 4 -3.35 15.01 2.73
C GLU A 4 -4.15 13.72 2.58
N ILE A 5 -4.38 13.28 1.35
CA ILE A 5 -4.91 11.94 1.08
C ILE A 5 -3.86 11.09 0.40
N SER A 6 -3.80 9.80 0.74
CA SER A 6 -2.89 8.85 0.12
C SER A 6 -3.57 7.51 -0.22
N CYS A 7 -3.21 6.92 -1.34
CA CYS A 7 -3.66 5.61 -1.76
C CYS A 7 -2.72 4.53 -1.20
N PRO A 8 -3.24 3.51 -0.48
CA PRO A 8 -2.39 2.43 0.02
C PRO A 8 -1.87 1.48 -1.07
N ASP A 9 -2.30 1.63 -2.32
CA ASP A 9 -2.02 0.70 -3.42
C ASP A 9 -1.03 1.24 -4.42
N CYS A 10 -1.37 2.36 -5.08
CA CYS A 10 -0.50 3.00 -6.06
C CYS A 10 0.37 4.11 -5.47
N HIS A 11 0.26 4.37 -4.17
CA HIS A 11 1.05 5.36 -3.41
C HIS A 11 0.85 6.82 -3.87
N TRP A 12 -0.14 7.04 -4.73
CA TRP A 12 -0.60 8.37 -5.09
C TRP A 12 -1.04 9.14 -3.84
N HIS A 13 -0.64 10.40 -3.75
CA HIS A 13 -1.03 11.29 -2.68
C HIS A 13 -1.26 12.70 -3.20
N ARG A 14 -2.12 13.46 -2.51
CA ARG A 14 -2.34 14.88 -2.81
C ARG A 14 -2.86 15.65 -1.60
N LEU A 15 -2.62 16.96 -1.62
CA LEU A 15 -3.26 17.90 -0.70
C LEU A 15 -4.69 18.24 -1.17
N VAL A 16 -5.62 18.29 -0.23
CA VAL A 16 -7.02 18.64 -0.47
C VAL A 16 -7.49 19.75 0.46
N ALA A 17 -7.95 20.84 -0.15
CA ALA A 17 -8.66 21.92 0.52
C ALA A 17 -10.15 21.59 0.72
N THR A 18 -10.87 22.39 1.50
CA THR A 18 -12.29 22.15 1.85
C THR A 18 -13.19 21.92 0.63
N GLY A 19 -13.03 22.68 -0.45
CA GLY A 19 -13.81 22.48 -1.68
C GLY A 19 -13.55 21.13 -2.37
N GLU A 20 -12.31 20.65 -2.34
CA GLU A 20 -11.95 19.32 -2.86
C GLU A 20 -12.52 18.20 -1.98
N LYS A 21 -12.52 18.38 -0.65
CA LYS A 21 -13.16 17.44 0.28
C LYS A 21 -14.65 17.29 -0.02
N LEU A 22 -15.34 18.41 -0.25
CA LEU A 22 -16.75 18.39 -0.63
C LEU A 22 -16.98 17.65 -1.94
N ARG A 23 -16.15 17.88 -2.96
CA ARG A 23 -16.22 17.15 -4.25
C ARG A 23 -16.07 15.64 -4.06
N LEU A 24 -15.09 15.21 -3.27
CA LEU A 24 -14.85 13.80 -2.97
C LEU A 24 -16.03 13.19 -2.18
N LEU A 25 -16.60 13.91 -1.22
CA LEU A 25 -17.79 13.48 -0.48
C LEU A 25 -19.03 13.35 -1.41
N HIS A 26 -19.19 14.24 -2.39
CA HIS A 26 -20.28 14.16 -3.37
C HIS A 26 -20.17 12.93 -4.27
N GLN A 27 -18.94 12.56 -4.67
CA GLN A 27 -18.69 11.36 -5.47
C GLN A 27 -19.16 10.08 -4.76
N VAL A 28 -18.96 10.00 -3.44
CA VAL A 28 -19.43 8.87 -2.62
C VAL A 28 -20.88 9.00 -2.15
N GLY A 29 -21.61 10.02 -2.63
CA GLY A 29 -23.04 10.18 -2.40
C GLY A 29 -23.44 11.02 -1.18
N MET A 30 -22.50 11.65 -0.50
CA MET A 30 -22.77 12.48 0.68
C MET A 30 -23.04 13.94 0.31
N LEU A 31 -23.75 14.67 1.18
CA LEU A 31 -24.02 16.12 1.09
C LEU A 31 -24.67 16.62 -0.22
N ARG A 32 -25.19 15.74 -1.08
CA ARG A 32 -25.74 16.09 -2.41
C ARG A 32 -26.88 17.11 -2.42
N ARG A 33 -27.60 17.26 -1.29
CA ARG A 33 -28.79 18.13 -1.16
C ARG A 33 -28.50 19.44 -0.42
N GLU A 34 -27.33 19.56 0.20
CA GLU A 34 -26.91 20.75 0.92
C GLU A 34 -26.09 21.61 -0.06
N GLU A 35 -26.58 22.80 -0.43
CA GLU A 35 -25.85 23.68 -1.37
C GLU A 35 -24.60 24.30 -0.74
N ASN A 36 -24.66 24.62 0.56
CA ASN A 36 -23.54 25.17 1.33
C ASN A 36 -23.45 24.48 2.70
N PRO A 37 -22.96 23.23 2.75
CA PRO A 37 -22.72 22.55 4.02
C PRO A 37 -21.64 23.28 4.81
N ASP A 38 -21.83 23.31 6.13
CA ASP A 38 -20.88 23.95 7.03
C ASP A 38 -19.50 23.29 6.96
N SER A 39 -18.46 24.10 7.07
CA SER A 39 -17.07 23.64 6.95
C SER A 39 -16.71 22.57 7.98
N ALA A 40 -17.25 22.62 9.20
CA ALA A 40 -16.99 21.62 10.23
C ALA A 40 -17.61 20.27 9.88
N ILE A 41 -18.82 20.27 9.29
CA ILE A 41 -19.50 19.05 8.83
C ILE A 41 -18.70 18.40 7.70
N ILE A 42 -18.18 19.21 6.76
CA ILE A 42 -17.35 18.71 5.67
C ILE A 42 -16.10 18.03 6.23
N GLU A 43 -15.40 18.66 7.18
CA GLU A 43 -14.18 18.10 7.79
C GLU A 43 -14.48 16.78 8.53
N GLU A 44 -15.51 16.76 9.37
CA GLU A 44 -15.89 15.56 10.12
C GLU A 44 -16.28 14.39 9.20
N LEU A 45 -17.12 14.65 8.21
CA LEU A 45 -17.55 13.62 7.26
C LEU A 45 -16.39 13.13 6.41
N PHE A 46 -15.49 14.02 6.01
CA PHE A 46 -14.31 13.66 5.23
C PHE A 46 -13.43 12.69 6.01
N GLU A 47 -13.07 13.01 7.25
CA GLU A 47 -12.25 12.15 8.11
C GLU A 47 -12.88 10.77 8.35
N ARG A 48 -14.19 10.72 8.63
CA ARG A 48 -14.89 9.46 8.90
C ARG A 48 -15.08 8.58 7.65
N ASN A 49 -15.02 9.16 6.45
CA ASN A 49 -15.35 8.44 5.22
C ASN A 49 -14.15 8.23 4.28
N GLY A 50 -12.91 8.44 4.73
CA GLY A 50 -11.71 8.12 3.94
C GLY A 50 -11.71 6.70 3.37
N SER A 51 -12.20 5.73 4.16
CA SER A 51 -12.34 4.33 3.76
C SER A 51 -13.31 4.08 2.59
N LYS A 52 -14.18 5.04 2.25
CA LYS A 52 -15.13 4.96 1.13
C LYS A 52 -14.68 5.77 -0.09
N LEU A 53 -13.67 6.62 0.06
CA LEU A 53 -13.14 7.42 -1.04
C LEU A 53 -12.43 6.53 -2.05
N VAL A 54 -12.52 6.90 -3.32
CA VAL A 54 -11.93 6.17 -4.44
C VAL A 54 -10.66 6.88 -4.90
N CYS A 55 -9.60 6.12 -5.13
CA CYS A 55 -8.39 6.65 -5.75
C CYS A 55 -8.65 7.06 -7.20
N GLY A 56 -8.27 8.28 -7.57
CA GLY A 56 -8.40 8.78 -8.94
C GLY A 56 -7.44 8.12 -9.94
N GLU A 57 -6.34 7.52 -9.48
CA GLU A 57 -5.32 6.90 -10.34
C GLU A 57 -5.58 5.41 -10.59
N CYS A 58 -5.75 4.62 -9.52
CA CYS A 58 -5.89 3.17 -9.63
C CYS A 58 -7.32 2.64 -9.38
N GLY A 59 -8.25 3.51 -9.00
CA GLY A 59 -9.64 3.13 -8.72
C GLY A 59 -9.86 2.37 -7.40
N ARG A 60 -8.83 2.14 -6.57
CA ARG A 60 -8.99 1.47 -5.29
C ARG A 60 -9.86 2.29 -4.32
N VAL A 61 -10.74 1.60 -3.61
CA VAL A 61 -11.55 2.17 -2.52
C VAL A 61 -10.77 2.11 -1.21
N GLY A 62 -10.79 3.20 -0.45
CA GLY A 62 -10.20 3.31 0.88
C GLY A 62 -8.90 4.10 0.87
N LEU A 63 -9.04 5.43 0.82
CA LEU A 63 -7.92 6.35 0.95
C LEU A 63 -7.60 6.60 2.42
N ARG A 64 -6.31 6.79 2.69
CA ARG A 64 -5.82 7.31 3.97
C ARG A 64 -5.95 8.82 3.97
N ILE A 65 -6.27 9.38 5.13
CA ILE A 65 -6.38 10.81 5.36
C ILE A 65 -5.42 11.15 6.50
N ASP A 66 -4.51 12.07 6.22
CA ASP A 66 -3.47 12.51 7.15
C ASP A 66 -3.45 14.05 7.25
N TYR A 67 -2.77 14.56 8.27
CA TYR A 67 -2.46 15.99 8.35
C TYR A 67 -1.35 16.31 7.35
N PRO A 68 -1.45 17.43 6.61
CA PRO A 68 -0.31 17.93 5.85
C PRO A 68 0.81 18.22 6.85
N ARG A 69 2.04 17.83 6.52
CA ARG A 69 3.20 18.27 7.29
C ARG A 69 3.46 19.72 6.96
N ASP A 70 3.68 20.54 7.99
CA ASP A 70 4.34 21.84 7.83
C ASP A 70 5.82 21.56 7.61
N ASP A 71 6.31 21.97 6.45
CA ASP A 71 7.71 21.79 6.05
C ASP A 71 8.67 22.70 6.86
N GLU A 72 8.17 23.47 7.83
CA GLU A 72 8.91 24.55 8.50
C GLU A 72 9.48 24.22 9.90
N GLU A 73 9.12 23.09 10.53
CA GLU A 73 9.52 22.83 11.93
C GLU A 73 10.10 21.43 12.24
N ASP A 74 10.53 20.65 11.24
CA ASP A 74 11.31 19.42 11.51
C ASP A 74 12.81 19.74 11.33
N TRP A 75 13.47 20.10 12.43
CA TRP A 75 14.93 20.22 12.55
C TRP A 75 15.62 18.84 12.40
N GLY A 76 15.45 18.20 11.25
CA GLY A 76 16.08 16.94 10.91
C GLY A 76 15.78 16.56 9.47
N ASP A 77 16.84 16.26 8.71
CA ASP A 77 16.88 15.84 7.30
C ASP A 77 16.13 14.50 7.01
N GLY A 78 15.02 14.23 7.69
CA GLY A 78 14.25 13.01 7.55
C GLY A 78 13.46 13.00 6.24
N ARG A 79 14.02 12.37 5.20
CA ARG A 79 13.24 12.04 4.00
C ARG A 79 12.00 11.22 4.38
N VAL A 80 10.90 11.43 3.69
CA VAL A 80 9.66 10.69 3.92
C VAL A 80 9.58 9.46 3.03
N CYS A 81 8.95 8.40 3.55
CA CYS A 81 8.68 7.19 2.78
C CYS A 81 7.70 7.49 1.64
N GLU A 82 8.05 7.13 0.40
CA GLU A 82 7.18 7.31 -0.77
C GLU A 82 5.86 6.52 -0.65
N GLN A 83 5.84 5.41 0.09
CA GLN A 83 4.68 4.52 0.21
C GLN A 83 3.74 4.89 1.37
N CYS A 84 4.27 5.14 2.57
CA CYS A 84 3.45 5.41 3.77
C CYS A 84 3.60 6.82 4.34
N ARG A 85 4.43 7.68 3.73
CA ARG A 85 4.65 9.08 4.11
C ARG A 85 5.15 9.30 5.56
N LYS A 86 5.55 8.24 6.26
CA LYS A 86 6.25 8.32 7.55
C LYS A 86 7.70 8.77 7.34
N THR A 87 8.26 9.51 8.29
CA THR A 87 9.68 9.89 8.29
C THR A 87 10.56 8.64 8.24
N ILE A 88 11.55 8.63 7.35
CA ILE A 88 12.64 7.66 7.36
C ILE A 88 13.67 8.18 8.38
N PRO A 89 14.07 7.38 9.38
CA PRO A 89 15.05 7.79 10.38
C PRO A 89 16.34 8.27 9.73
N ALA A 90 16.93 9.34 10.27
CA ALA A 90 18.16 9.94 9.73
C ALA A 90 19.32 8.94 9.73
N GLU A 91 19.46 8.11 10.79
CA GLU A 91 20.52 7.10 10.86
C GLU A 91 20.45 6.12 9.67
N ARG A 92 19.25 5.83 9.16
CA ARG A 92 19.07 4.97 8.00
C ARG A 92 19.45 5.68 6.70
N LEU A 93 19.16 6.98 6.59
CA LEU A 93 19.54 7.80 5.43
C LEU A 93 21.05 8.07 5.38
N GLU A 94 21.72 8.13 6.53
CA GLU A 94 23.18 8.21 6.61
C GLU A 94 23.85 6.96 6.05
N ILE A 95 23.32 5.77 6.36
CA ILE A 95 23.85 4.49 5.88
C ILE A 95 23.42 4.23 4.42
N PHE A 96 22.17 4.54 4.10
CA PHE A 96 21.55 4.28 2.79
C PHE A 96 20.91 5.55 2.24
N PRO A 97 21.71 6.47 1.67
CA PRO A 97 21.24 7.79 1.24
C PRO A 97 20.26 7.73 0.07
N ASP A 98 20.19 6.62 -0.67
CA ASP A 98 19.26 6.44 -1.78
C ASP A 98 17.93 5.78 -1.36
N THR A 99 17.73 5.53 -0.06
CA THR A 99 16.50 4.92 0.45
C THR A 99 15.28 5.81 0.18
N LYS A 100 14.28 5.25 -0.51
CA LYS A 100 13.00 5.90 -0.82
C LYS A 100 11.83 5.44 0.05
N ILE A 101 11.93 4.25 0.65
CA ILE A 101 10.87 3.64 1.46
C ILE A 101 11.38 3.21 2.85
N CYS A 102 10.51 3.28 3.86
CA CYS A 102 10.86 2.86 5.21
C CYS A 102 10.95 1.34 5.35
N VAL A 103 11.62 0.85 6.41
CA VAL A 103 11.80 -0.59 6.68
C VAL A 103 10.47 -1.34 6.68
N ALA A 104 9.45 -0.80 7.35
CA ALA A 104 8.15 -1.47 7.47
C ALA A 104 7.37 -1.54 6.14
N CYS A 105 7.70 -0.68 5.19
CA CYS A 105 7.18 -0.69 3.82
C CYS A 105 7.95 -1.69 2.97
N GLN A 106 9.29 -1.61 3.02
CA GLN A 106 10.18 -2.54 2.35
C GLN A 106 9.90 -4.00 2.72
N GLN A 107 9.74 -4.31 4.01
CA GLN A 107 9.42 -5.67 4.46
C GLN A 107 8.10 -6.20 3.89
N LYS A 108 7.08 -5.35 3.71
CA LYS A 108 5.80 -5.79 3.15
C LYS A 108 5.90 -6.11 1.67
N ASP A 109 6.75 -5.37 0.95
CA ASP A 109 7.02 -5.62 -0.46
C ASP A 109 7.85 -6.91 -0.60
N ASP A 110 8.87 -7.10 0.25
CA ASP A 110 9.72 -8.31 0.26
C ASP A 110 8.95 -9.58 0.68
N ASP A 111 8.01 -9.48 1.62
CA ASP A 111 7.15 -10.60 2.04
C ASP A 111 6.13 -11.01 0.95
N GLY A 112 5.94 -10.18 -0.08
CA GLY A 112 4.89 -10.32 -1.09
C GLY A 112 5.22 -11.19 -2.31
N GLU A 113 6.48 -11.59 -2.51
CA GLU A 113 6.90 -12.44 -3.63
C GLU A 113 7.86 -13.54 -3.17
N ASP A 114 7.31 -14.64 -2.68
CA ASP A 114 8.00 -15.92 -2.75
C ASP A 114 7.20 -16.84 -3.70
N ASP A 115 7.23 -16.49 -4.98
CA ASP A 115 6.80 -17.33 -6.11
C ASP A 115 7.84 -18.45 -6.38
N THR A 116 8.69 -18.77 -5.39
CA THR A 116 9.59 -19.90 -5.46
C THR A 116 8.78 -21.20 -5.40
N MET A 117 9.12 -22.12 -6.30
CA MET A 117 8.60 -23.49 -6.21
C MET A 117 8.90 -24.00 -4.79
N PRO A 118 7.89 -24.50 -4.05
CA PRO A 118 8.09 -24.83 -2.66
C PRO A 118 9.20 -25.88 -2.51
N ASP A 119 10.24 -25.60 -1.73
CA ASP A 119 11.30 -26.59 -1.47
C ASP A 119 10.77 -27.80 -0.68
N TYR A 120 9.66 -27.60 0.04
CA TYR A 120 9.04 -28.59 0.92
C TYR A 120 7.62 -28.92 0.48
N CYS A 121 7.23 -30.19 0.66
CA CYS A 121 5.88 -30.61 0.37
C CYS A 121 4.87 -30.02 1.37
N PRO A 122 3.80 -29.34 0.92
CA PRO A 122 2.80 -28.74 1.80
C PRO A 122 1.96 -29.77 2.58
N LYS A 123 2.01 -31.05 2.21
CA LYS A 123 1.25 -32.13 2.89
C LYS A 123 2.02 -32.82 4.00
N CYS A 124 3.34 -32.95 3.88
CA CYS A 124 4.14 -33.78 4.80
C CYS A 124 5.45 -33.14 5.26
N GLY A 125 5.82 -31.96 4.74
CA GLY A 125 7.04 -31.25 5.10
C GLY A 125 8.32 -31.84 4.53
N GLU A 126 8.24 -32.91 3.73
CA GLU A 126 9.42 -33.54 3.11
C GLU A 126 9.98 -32.68 1.96
N ILE A 127 11.30 -32.66 1.77
CA ILE A 127 11.94 -31.94 0.67
C ILE A 127 11.47 -32.52 -0.66
N MET A 128 11.02 -31.65 -1.57
CA MET A 128 10.57 -32.09 -2.89
C MET A 128 11.77 -32.47 -3.77
N THR A 129 11.61 -33.51 -4.59
CA THR A 129 12.69 -34.04 -5.44
C THR A 129 12.29 -34.01 -6.92
N SER A 130 13.27 -33.87 -7.81
CA SER A 130 13.03 -33.93 -9.25
C SER A 130 12.82 -35.38 -9.70
N GLY A 131 11.65 -35.67 -10.27
CA GLY A 131 11.30 -36.94 -10.87
C GLY A 131 11.10 -36.80 -12.38
N THR A 132 11.22 -37.91 -13.11
CA THR A 132 10.85 -37.95 -14.54
C THR A 132 9.50 -38.64 -14.70
N SER A 133 8.58 -38.00 -15.42
CA SER A 133 7.32 -38.63 -15.82
C SER A 133 7.47 -39.23 -17.23
N ARG A 134 7.07 -40.49 -17.39
CA ARG A 134 7.06 -41.20 -18.68
C ARG A 134 5.62 -41.24 -19.20
N GLY A 135 5.31 -40.36 -20.16
CA GLY A 135 4.02 -40.36 -20.85
C GLY A 135 4.15 -39.72 -22.23
N GLY A 136 3.82 -40.47 -23.29
CA GLY A 136 3.75 -39.95 -24.66
C GLY A 136 5.09 -39.66 -25.35
N GLY A 137 6.16 -40.41 -25.06
CA GLY A 137 7.41 -40.36 -25.83
C GLY A 137 8.36 -39.20 -25.52
N LEU A 138 8.02 -38.29 -24.59
CA LEU A 138 8.93 -37.26 -24.08
C LEU A 138 9.16 -37.42 -22.58
N THR A 139 10.42 -37.42 -22.16
CA THR A 139 10.78 -37.35 -20.74
C THR A 139 10.55 -35.93 -20.23
N ARG A 140 9.59 -35.76 -19.32
CA ARG A 140 9.37 -34.48 -18.62
C ARG A 140 9.86 -34.57 -17.19
N TYR A 141 10.76 -33.66 -16.81
CA TYR A 141 11.15 -33.45 -15.42
C TYR A 141 10.04 -32.69 -14.70
N ARG A 142 9.61 -33.20 -13.54
CA ARG A 142 8.63 -32.57 -12.65
C ARG A 142 9.07 -32.76 -11.20
N ILE A 143 8.87 -31.74 -10.38
CA ILE A 143 9.11 -31.84 -8.95
C ILE A 143 7.98 -32.65 -8.31
N ARG A 144 8.33 -33.61 -7.46
CA ARG A 144 7.37 -34.44 -6.71
C ARG A 144 7.84 -34.69 -5.28
N CYS A 145 6.87 -34.82 -4.39
CA CYS A 145 7.07 -35.29 -3.04
C CYS A 145 7.44 -36.78 -3.05
N PRO A 146 8.58 -37.21 -2.48
CA PRO A 146 8.97 -38.62 -2.48
C PRO A 146 8.11 -39.48 -1.53
N ARG A 147 7.41 -38.86 -0.58
CA ARG A 147 6.62 -39.54 0.46
C ARG A 147 5.13 -39.63 0.14
N CYS A 148 4.62 -38.68 -0.62
CA CYS A 148 3.19 -38.48 -0.86
C CYS A 148 2.83 -38.37 -2.34
N GLY A 149 3.83 -38.54 -3.22
CA GLY A 149 3.73 -38.49 -4.67
C GLY A 149 4.14 -39.80 -5.34
#